data_AF-A0A1G1P7A6-F1
#
_entry.id   AF-A0A1G1P7A6-F1
#
_cell.length_a   1.000
_cell.length_b   1.000
_cell.length_c   1.000
_cell.angle_alpha   90.00
_cell.angle_beta   90.00
_cell.angle_gamma   90.00
#
_symmetry.space_group_name_H-M   'P 1'
#
loop_
_entity.id
_entity.type
_entity.pdbx_description
1 polymer ?
#
loop_
_entity_poly.entity_id
_entity_poly.type
_entity_poly.pdbx_seq_one_letter_code
_entity_poly.pdbx_strand_id
1 'polypeptide(L)'
;MNIGKSILIKLLFLVAVVEFSMLLYEFFTPLSVLTEKYVLLGPVLDTVLLIFIITFAYFRMLKRPMDELLKVMRRVEERDFSARADETRQDEFGLLASYFNSVSDRLKNWGQDLEAEVEERTRELNAANEEMEASNRELITANDELQDKTIKLQKMNDELLMLRQELNKRVEERTEELRKTNMILEKKVRDLEVFYKVAIDRELKMRELKEKIRKIEEKIS
;
A
#
# COMPACT_ATOMS: atom_id res chain seq x y z
N MET A 1 -16.74 -27.98 45.59
CA MET A 1 -18.02 -28.66 45.92
C MET A 1 -19.05 -28.19 44.91
N ASN A 2 -19.78 -29.08 44.25
CA ASN A 2 -20.66 -28.69 43.13
C ASN A 2 -21.94 -28.01 43.70
N ILE A 3 -22.17 -26.72 43.43
CA ILE A 3 -23.35 -25.95 43.90
C ILE A 3 -24.61 -26.70 43.51
N GLY A 4 -24.66 -27.21 42.28
CA GLY A 4 -25.79 -28.00 41.79
C GLY A 4 -26.09 -29.18 42.70
N LYS A 5 -25.06 -29.95 43.09
CA LYS A 5 -25.20 -31.05 44.04
C LYS A 5 -25.61 -30.57 45.43
N SER A 6 -25.03 -29.49 45.94
CA SER A 6 -25.41 -28.95 47.26
C SER A 6 -26.85 -28.44 47.30
N ILE A 7 -27.33 -27.83 46.21
CA ILE A 7 -28.71 -27.36 46.08
C ILE A 7 -29.65 -28.56 46.01
N LEU A 8 -29.35 -29.53 45.14
CA LEU A 8 -30.18 -30.71 44.96
C LEU A 8 -30.38 -31.46 46.28
N ILE A 9 -29.30 -31.64 47.06
CA ILE A 9 -29.36 -32.30 48.38
C ILE A 9 -30.23 -31.50 49.37
N LYS A 10 -30.07 -30.17 49.43
CA LYS A 10 -30.88 -29.34 50.34
C LYS A 10 -32.35 -29.32 49.94
N LEU A 11 -32.65 -29.27 48.65
CA LEU A 11 -34.02 -29.34 48.13
C LEU A 11 -34.65 -30.70 48.41
N LEU A 12 -33.93 -31.80 48.16
CA LEU A 12 -34.38 -33.16 48.46
C LEU A 12 -34.70 -33.33 49.95
N PHE A 13 -33.85 -32.82 50.84
CA PHE A 13 -34.09 -32.86 52.28
C PHE A 13 -35.34 -32.05 52.67
N LEU A 14 -35.50 -30.85 52.10
CA LEU A 14 -36.65 -29.99 52.37
C LEU A 14 -37.97 -30.62 51.90
N VAL A 15 -37.96 -31.23 50.71
CA VAL A 15 -39.11 -31.97 50.17
C VAL A 15 -39.44 -33.18 51.04
N ALA A 16 -38.43 -33.96 51.47
CA ALA A 16 -38.64 -35.09 52.36
C ALA A 16 -39.23 -34.69 53.71
N VAL A 17 -38.86 -33.52 54.26
CA VAL A 17 -39.44 -32.98 55.50
C VAL A 17 -40.92 -32.65 55.30
N VAL A 18 -41.30 -32.07 54.16
CA VAL A 18 -42.71 -31.76 53.85
C VAL A 18 -43.52 -33.02 53.56
N GLU A 19 -42.97 -34.00 52.85
CA GLU A 19 -43.63 -35.30 52.65
C GLU A 19 -43.85 -36.03 53.98
N PHE A 20 -42.85 -36.01 54.86
CA PHE A 20 -42.96 -36.59 56.19
C PHE A 20 -43.97 -35.83 57.06
N SER A 21 -44.01 -34.50 57.00
CA SER A 21 -45.01 -33.71 57.73
C SER A 21 -46.42 -34.01 57.23
N MET A 22 -46.64 -34.11 55.91
CA MET A 22 -47.92 -34.54 55.33
C MET A 22 -48.35 -35.93 55.81
N LEU A 23 -47.43 -36.89 55.85
CA LEU A 23 -47.73 -38.26 56.29
C LEU A 23 -48.12 -38.32 57.77
N LEU A 24 -47.43 -37.54 58.63
CA LEU A 24 -47.83 -37.38 60.03
C LEU A 24 -49.23 -36.75 60.14
N TYR A 25 -49.52 -35.72 59.35
CA TYR A 25 -50.85 -35.10 59.33
C TYR A 25 -51.93 -36.13 58.98
N GLU A 26 -51.74 -36.93 57.94
CA GLU A 26 -52.70 -37.97 57.52
C GLU A 26 -52.91 -39.02 58.62
N PHE A 27 -51.84 -39.47 59.28
CA PHE A 27 -51.91 -40.44 60.38
C PHE A 27 -52.68 -39.92 61.62
N PHE A 28 -52.57 -38.63 61.96
CA PHE A 28 -53.21 -38.04 63.13
C PHE A 28 -54.64 -37.52 62.88
N THR A 29 -55.05 -37.31 61.62
CA THR A 29 -56.41 -36.84 61.28
C THR A 29 -57.58 -37.61 61.90
N PRO A 30 -57.59 -38.97 62.02
CA PRO A 30 -58.71 -39.69 62.65
C PRO A 30 -58.85 -39.45 64.16
N LEU A 31 -57.83 -38.92 64.87
CA LEU A 31 -57.89 -38.65 66.30
C LEU A 31 -58.51 -37.28 66.66
N SER A 32 -58.62 -36.33 65.72
CA SER A 32 -58.86 -34.91 66.01
C SER A 32 -60.20 -34.34 65.49
N VAL A 33 -61.26 -35.14 65.46
CA VAL A 33 -62.59 -34.81 64.86
C VAL A 33 -63.29 -33.57 65.48
N LEU A 34 -62.72 -32.91 66.49
CA LEU A 34 -63.28 -31.71 67.13
C LEU A 34 -62.67 -30.37 66.65
N THR A 35 -61.68 -30.36 65.76
CA THR A 35 -61.01 -29.11 65.29
C THR A 35 -60.85 -29.03 63.77
N GLU A 36 -61.95 -29.08 63.02
CA GLU A 36 -61.96 -29.11 61.54
C GLU A 36 -61.19 -27.95 60.87
N LYS A 37 -61.02 -26.80 61.54
CA LYS A 37 -60.39 -25.60 60.96
C LYS A 37 -58.86 -25.62 60.93
N TYR A 38 -58.21 -26.34 61.84
CA TYR A 38 -56.75 -26.32 61.98
C TYR A 38 -56.04 -27.42 61.19
N VAL A 39 -56.78 -28.46 60.78
CA VAL A 39 -56.28 -29.59 59.99
C VAL A 39 -55.80 -29.14 58.60
N LEU A 40 -56.43 -28.14 57.99
CA LEU A 40 -56.07 -27.63 56.65
C LEU A 40 -55.01 -26.52 56.67
N LEU A 41 -54.82 -25.80 57.78
CA LEU A 41 -53.91 -24.64 57.85
C LEU A 41 -52.42 -25.04 57.92
N GLY A 42 -52.10 -26.18 58.53
CA GLY A 42 -50.73 -26.67 58.68
C GLY A 42 -50.01 -26.95 57.35
N PRO A 43 -50.55 -27.81 56.47
CA PRO A 43 -49.93 -28.13 55.18
C PRO A 43 -49.76 -26.90 54.28
N VAL A 44 -50.69 -25.95 54.35
CA VAL A 44 -50.60 -24.69 53.60
C VAL A 44 -49.42 -23.86 54.09
N LEU A 45 -49.23 -23.74 55.41
CA LEU A 45 -48.10 -23.01 55.98
C LEU A 45 -46.75 -23.66 55.62
N ASP A 46 -46.65 -24.98 55.70
CA ASP A 46 -45.44 -25.72 55.30
C ASP A 46 -45.11 -25.50 53.81
N THR A 47 -46.13 -25.52 52.94
CA THR A 47 -45.96 -25.28 51.51
C THR A 47 -45.49 -23.85 51.24
N VAL A 48 -46.07 -22.85 51.92
CA VAL A 48 -45.64 -21.46 51.78
C VAL A 48 -44.20 -21.26 52.28
N LEU A 49 -43.85 -21.89 53.39
CA LEU A 49 -42.49 -21.86 53.94
C LEU A 49 -41.49 -22.51 52.98
N LEU A 50 -41.85 -23.66 52.38
CA LEU A 50 -41.04 -24.34 51.37
C LEU A 50 -40.76 -23.43 50.17
N ILE A 51 -41.81 -22.81 49.62
CA ILE A 51 -41.68 -21.87 48.49
C ILE A 51 -40.75 -20.71 48.87
N PHE A 52 -40.93 -20.12 50.05
CA PHE A 52 -40.08 -19.03 50.52
C PHE A 52 -38.60 -19.42 50.60
N ILE A 53 -38.29 -20.60 51.16
CA ILE A 53 -36.92 -21.11 51.27
C ILE A 53 -36.30 -21.33 49.88
N ILE A 54 -37.06 -21.93 48.97
CA ILE A 54 -36.59 -22.18 47.59
C ILE A 54 -36.32 -20.86 46.87
N THR A 55 -37.24 -19.90 46.92
CA THR A 55 -37.07 -18.59 46.29
C THR A 55 -35.86 -17.84 46.88
N PHE A 56 -35.70 -17.87 48.20
CA PHE A 56 -34.56 -17.25 48.87
C PHE A 56 -33.23 -17.90 48.46
N ALA A 57 -33.18 -19.23 48.39
CA ALA A 57 -32.01 -19.98 47.94
C ALA A 57 -31.66 -19.65 46.47
N TYR A 58 -32.66 -19.62 45.59
CA TYR A 58 -32.49 -19.22 44.18
C TYR A 58 -31.89 -17.82 44.07
N PHE A 59 -32.44 -16.85 44.80
CA PHE A 59 -31.98 -15.46 44.75
C PHE A 59 -30.52 -15.33 45.19
N ARG A 60 -30.15 -15.99 46.31
CA ARG A 60 -28.83 -15.83 46.92
C ARG A 60 -27.73 -16.68 46.27
N MET A 61 -28.07 -17.86 45.74
CA MET A 61 -27.09 -18.82 45.22
C MET A 61 -26.96 -18.82 43.70
N LEU A 62 -27.99 -18.39 42.95
CA LEU A 62 -27.98 -18.39 41.48
C LEU A 62 -28.09 -16.98 40.91
N LYS A 63 -29.17 -16.25 41.25
CA LYS A 63 -29.46 -14.95 40.61
C LYS A 63 -28.39 -13.90 40.91
N ARG A 64 -28.04 -13.72 42.18
CA ARG A 64 -27.04 -12.71 42.59
C ARG A 64 -25.65 -12.92 41.94
N PRO A 65 -25.01 -14.11 42.01
CA PRO A 65 -23.71 -14.30 41.37
C PRO A 65 -23.77 -14.18 39.84
N MET A 66 -24.89 -14.54 39.21
CA MET A 66 -25.10 -14.31 37.78
C MET A 66 -25.14 -12.81 37.43
N ASP A 67 -25.91 -12.03 38.19
CA ASP A 67 -26.01 -10.57 37.99
C ASP A 67 -24.65 -9.88 38.21
N GLU A 68 -23.87 -10.35 39.20
CA GLU A 68 -22.51 -9.85 39.46
C GLU A 68 -21.56 -10.16 38.28
N LEU A 69 -21.58 -11.39 37.76
CA LEU A 69 -20.79 -11.76 36.58
C LEU A 69 -21.19 -10.96 35.33
N LEU A 70 -22.49 -10.80 35.08
CA LEU A 70 -23.01 -10.02 33.96
C LEU A 70 -22.59 -8.54 34.03
N LYS A 71 -22.54 -7.96 35.23
CA LYS A 71 -22.06 -6.58 35.42
C LYS A 71 -20.59 -6.44 35.01
N VAL A 72 -19.74 -7.39 35.38
CA VAL A 72 -18.32 -7.37 34.98
C VAL A 72 -18.19 -7.61 33.48
N MET A 73 -18.95 -8.54 32.91
CA MET A 73 -18.98 -8.79 31.47
C MET A 73 -19.33 -7.54 30.66
N ARG A 74 -20.33 -6.77 31.10
CA ARG A 74 -20.68 -5.48 30.44
C ARG A 74 -19.57 -4.46 30.50
N ARG A 75 -18.83 -4.36 31.60
CA ARG A 75 -17.67 -3.45 31.69
C ARG A 75 -16.56 -3.86 30.72
N VAL A 76 -16.31 -5.15 30.59
CA VAL A 76 -15.33 -5.69 29.62
C VAL A 76 -15.78 -5.43 28.18
N GLU A 77 -17.07 -5.54 27.88
CA GLU A 77 -17.66 -5.16 26.59
C GLU A 77 -17.45 -3.66 26.28
N GLU A 78 -17.55 -2.80 27.31
CA GLU A 78 -17.22 -1.38 27.24
C GLU A 78 -15.70 -1.09 27.20
N ARG A 79 -14.87 -2.11 26.94
CA ARG A 79 -13.39 -2.07 26.87
C ARG A 79 -12.67 -1.81 28.19
N ASP A 80 -13.36 -1.91 29.33
CA ASP A 80 -12.71 -1.92 30.64
C ASP A 80 -12.22 -3.33 30.97
N PHE A 81 -11.08 -3.72 30.38
CA PHE A 81 -10.41 -4.99 30.64
C PHE A 81 -9.74 -5.07 32.03
N SER A 82 -9.90 -4.06 32.90
CA SER A 82 -9.43 -4.10 34.28
C SER A 82 -10.48 -4.66 35.25
N ALA A 83 -11.76 -4.70 34.83
CA ALA A 83 -12.83 -5.27 35.62
C ALA A 83 -12.62 -6.78 35.84
N ARG A 84 -12.80 -7.26 37.07
CA ARG A 84 -12.61 -8.66 37.45
C ARG A 84 -13.85 -9.22 38.14
N ALA A 85 -14.19 -10.46 37.81
CA ALA A 85 -15.21 -11.22 38.50
C ALA A 85 -14.62 -11.85 39.77
N ASP A 86 -15.45 -12.03 40.80
CA ASP A 86 -15.04 -12.60 42.08
C ASP A 86 -14.72 -14.10 41.95
N GLU A 87 -13.44 -14.43 42.08
CA GLU A 87 -12.90 -15.80 42.01
C GLU A 87 -12.76 -16.47 43.38
N THR A 88 -13.09 -15.78 44.48
CA THR A 88 -12.94 -16.34 45.84
C THR A 88 -13.92 -17.50 46.14
N ARG A 89 -14.97 -17.63 45.32
CA ARG A 89 -15.97 -18.68 45.43
C ARG A 89 -15.38 -20.04 45.07
N GLN A 90 -15.56 -21.04 45.93
CA GLN A 90 -15.09 -22.41 45.70
C GLN A 90 -16.12 -23.28 44.98
N ASP A 91 -16.75 -22.69 43.96
CA ASP A 91 -17.86 -23.28 43.24
C ASP A 91 -17.81 -23.01 41.73
N GLU A 92 -18.82 -23.45 40.99
CA GLU A 92 -18.89 -23.33 39.53
C GLU A 92 -18.84 -21.87 39.07
N PHE A 93 -19.39 -20.93 39.85
CA PHE A 93 -19.34 -19.52 39.50
C PHE A 93 -17.95 -18.93 39.73
N GLY A 94 -17.23 -19.38 40.77
CA GLY A 94 -15.83 -19.00 40.96
C GLY A 94 -14.93 -19.55 39.85
N LEU A 95 -15.17 -20.78 39.40
CA LEU A 95 -14.48 -21.34 38.25
C LEU A 95 -14.78 -20.55 36.97
N LEU A 96 -16.06 -20.22 36.72
CA LEU A 96 -16.45 -19.40 35.58
C LEU A 96 -15.83 -17.99 35.63
N ALA A 97 -15.78 -17.38 36.82
CA ALA A 97 -15.11 -16.10 37.06
C ALA A 97 -13.62 -16.18 36.70
N SER A 98 -12.92 -17.24 37.12
CA SER A 98 -11.49 -17.42 36.78
C SER A 98 -11.25 -17.55 35.27
N TYR A 99 -12.09 -18.30 34.56
CA TYR A 99 -11.99 -18.43 33.09
C TYR A 99 -12.29 -17.09 32.41
N PHE A 100 -13.31 -16.38 32.87
CA PHE A 100 -13.67 -15.07 32.34
C PHE A 100 -12.55 -14.03 32.56
N ASN A 101 -11.94 -14.01 33.75
CA ASN A 101 -10.80 -13.15 34.05
C ASN A 101 -9.63 -13.47 33.11
N SER A 102 -9.32 -14.76 32.88
CA SER A 102 -8.26 -15.16 31.94
C SER A 102 -8.52 -14.71 30.50
N VAL A 103 -9.78 -14.78 30.03
CA VAL A 103 -10.15 -14.25 28.71
C VAL A 103 -9.98 -12.73 28.67
N SER A 104 -10.39 -12.02 29.73
CA SER A 104 -10.23 -10.58 29.83
C SER A 104 -8.76 -10.14 29.81
N ASP A 105 -7.87 -10.90 30.46
CA ASP A 105 -6.42 -10.67 30.40
C ASP A 105 -5.86 -10.86 28.98
N ARG A 106 -6.31 -11.90 28.27
CA ARG A 106 -5.89 -12.12 26.88
C ARG A 106 -6.35 -11.00 25.96
N LEU A 107 -7.58 -10.52 26.10
CA LEU A 107 -8.09 -9.38 25.34
C LEU A 107 -7.29 -8.11 25.60
N LYS A 108 -6.94 -7.85 26.87
CA LYS A 108 -6.09 -6.73 27.25
C LYS A 108 -4.72 -6.81 26.56
N ASN A 109 -4.05 -7.97 26.64
CA ASN A 109 -2.74 -8.16 26.05
C ASN A 109 -2.79 -8.02 24.52
N TRP A 110 -3.80 -8.62 23.87
CA TRP A 110 -4.01 -8.46 22.43
C TRP A 110 -4.24 -7.01 22.03
N GLY A 111 -4.95 -6.22 22.84
CA GLY A 111 -5.10 -4.79 22.61
C GLY A 111 -3.76 -4.06 22.64
N GLN A 112 -2.92 -4.35 23.63
CA GLN A 112 -1.59 -3.74 23.77
C GLN A 112 -0.63 -4.15 22.65
N ASP A 113 -0.62 -5.43 22.29
CA ASP A 113 0.21 -5.96 21.22
C ASP A 113 -0.19 -5.34 19.87
N LEU A 114 -1.50 -5.22 19.61
CA LEU A 114 -2.02 -4.60 18.39
C LEU A 114 -1.69 -3.10 18.32
N GLU A 115 -1.81 -2.37 19.43
CA GLU A 115 -1.41 -0.96 19.49
C GLU A 115 0.08 -0.80 19.17
N ALA A 116 0.94 -1.65 19.73
CA ALA A 116 2.37 -1.64 19.45
C ALA A 116 2.68 -1.98 17.98
N GLU A 117 2.02 -2.99 17.41
CA GLU A 117 2.18 -3.37 16.01
C GLU A 117 1.72 -2.24 15.07
N VAL A 118 0.59 -1.60 15.38
CA VAL A 118 0.10 -0.45 14.62
C VAL A 118 1.09 0.71 14.67
N GLU A 119 1.67 1.01 15.84
CA GLU A 119 2.68 2.07 15.98
C GLU A 119 3.96 1.74 15.20
N GLU A 120 4.44 0.50 15.24
CA GLU A 120 5.58 0.04 14.45
C GLU A 120 5.31 0.17 12.95
N ARG A 121 4.19 -0.39 12.47
CA ARG A 121 3.79 -0.29 11.06
C ARG A 121 3.60 1.15 10.58
N THR A 122 3.06 2.02 11.43
CA THR A 122 2.89 3.44 11.10
C THR A 122 4.26 4.12 10.93
N ARG A 123 5.23 3.78 11.78
CA ARG A 123 6.61 4.29 11.64
C ARG A 123 7.28 3.77 10.36
N GLU A 124 7.15 2.48 10.06
CA GLU A 124 7.67 1.88 8.82
C GLU A 124 7.07 2.56 7.57
N LEU A 125 5.76 2.75 7.55
CA LEU A 125 5.06 3.41 6.45
C LEU A 125 5.50 4.86 6.25
N ASN A 126 5.66 5.61 7.35
CA ASN A 126 6.13 7.00 7.26
C ASN A 126 7.55 7.08 6.70
N ALA A 127 8.46 6.22 7.17
CA ALA A 127 9.83 6.16 6.65
C ALA A 127 9.87 5.80 5.16
N ALA A 128 9.07 4.80 4.75
CA ALA A 128 8.96 4.41 3.34
C ALA A 128 8.36 5.54 2.48
N ASN A 129 7.38 6.28 3.00
CA ASN A 129 6.82 7.43 2.29
C ASN A 129 7.83 8.57 2.13
N GLU A 130 8.62 8.87 3.17
CA GLU A 130 9.70 9.87 3.10
C GLU A 130 10.77 9.49 2.07
N GLU A 131 11.17 8.22 2.03
CA GLU A 131 12.10 7.69 1.01
C GLU A 131 11.51 7.80 -0.40
N MET A 132 10.24 7.42 -0.57
CA MET A 132 9.56 7.50 -1.86
C MET A 132 9.46 8.96 -2.34
N GLU A 133 9.15 9.90 -1.46
CA GLU A 133 9.12 11.32 -1.77
C GLU A 133 10.51 11.87 -2.13
N ALA A 134 11.57 11.42 -1.46
CA ALA A 134 12.94 11.78 -1.80
C ALA A 134 13.32 11.28 -3.21
N SER A 135 13.06 10.01 -3.50
CA SER A 135 13.28 9.42 -4.83
C SER A 135 12.47 10.13 -5.92
N ASN A 136 11.20 10.47 -5.64
CA ASN A 136 10.38 11.20 -6.59
C ASN A 136 10.93 12.62 -6.87
N ARG A 137 11.46 13.32 -5.86
CA ARG A 137 12.15 14.61 -6.06
C ARG A 137 13.38 14.46 -6.96
N GLU A 138 14.19 13.44 -6.73
CA GLU A 138 15.35 13.15 -7.57
C GLU A 138 14.96 12.86 -9.02
N LEU A 139 13.89 12.07 -9.24
CA LEU A 139 13.36 11.80 -10.58
C LEU A 139 12.87 13.06 -11.28
N ILE A 140 12.20 13.97 -10.58
CA ILE A 140 11.76 15.26 -11.14
C ILE A 140 12.98 16.07 -11.59
N THR A 141 13.99 16.21 -10.74
CA THR A 141 15.23 16.94 -11.09
C THR A 141 15.95 16.30 -12.29
N ALA A 142 16.10 14.97 -12.30
CA ALA A 142 16.71 14.27 -13.42
C ALA A 142 15.92 14.44 -14.72
N ASN A 143 14.59 14.46 -14.64
CA ASN A 143 13.72 14.69 -15.79
C ASN A 143 13.86 16.12 -16.33
N ASP A 144 13.93 17.12 -15.46
CA ASP A 144 14.16 18.52 -15.85
C ASP A 144 15.53 18.70 -16.55
N GLU A 145 16.59 18.08 -16.02
CA GLU A 145 17.90 18.07 -16.66
C GLU A 145 17.89 17.40 -18.04
N LEU A 146 17.15 16.29 -18.19
CA LEU A 146 16.99 15.62 -19.48
C LEU A 146 16.23 16.49 -20.48
N GLN A 147 15.23 17.24 -20.03
CA GLN A 147 14.52 18.20 -20.89
C GLN A 147 15.45 19.32 -21.36
N ASP A 148 16.26 19.91 -20.49
CA ASP A 148 17.23 20.95 -20.88
C ASP A 148 18.25 20.41 -21.90
N LYS A 149 18.79 19.21 -21.65
CA LYS A 149 19.68 18.52 -22.60
C LYS A 149 19.00 18.28 -23.95
N THR A 150 17.72 17.90 -23.94
CA THR A 150 16.94 17.68 -25.18
C THR A 150 16.76 18.99 -25.96
N ILE A 151 16.41 20.08 -25.27
CA ILE A 151 16.30 21.42 -25.88
C ILE A 151 17.65 21.86 -26.47
N LYS A 152 18.75 21.63 -25.73
CA LYS A 152 20.10 21.98 -26.20
C LYS A 152 20.52 21.17 -27.43
N LEU A 153 20.27 19.86 -27.42
CA LEU A 153 20.52 18.99 -28.58
C LEU A 153 19.71 19.44 -29.80
N GLN A 154 18.45 19.84 -29.59
CA GLN A 154 17.61 20.33 -30.67
C GLN A 154 18.17 21.63 -31.27
N LYS A 155 18.59 22.60 -30.43
CA LYS A 155 19.27 23.82 -30.91
C LYS A 155 20.54 23.53 -31.69
N MET A 156 21.40 22.65 -31.17
CA MET A 156 22.64 22.25 -31.85
C MET A 156 22.35 21.60 -33.21
N ASN A 157 21.29 20.79 -33.29
CA ASN A 157 20.88 20.16 -34.53
C ASN A 157 20.37 21.19 -35.56
N ASP A 158 19.61 22.19 -35.12
CA ASP A 158 19.14 23.29 -35.96
C ASP A 158 20.31 24.15 -36.47
N GLU A 159 21.29 24.47 -35.61
CA GLU A 159 22.52 25.17 -35.98
C GLU A 159 23.33 24.39 -37.03
N LEU A 160 23.47 23.07 -36.83
CA LEU A 160 24.17 22.19 -37.78
C LEU A 160 23.44 22.14 -39.13
N LEU A 161 22.11 22.18 -39.13
CA LEU A 161 21.30 22.21 -40.35
C LEU A 161 21.50 23.51 -41.12
N MET A 162 21.52 24.65 -40.43
CA MET A 162 21.83 25.96 -41.02
C MET A 162 23.25 25.99 -41.59
N LEU A 163 24.24 25.50 -40.83
CA LEU A 163 25.63 25.44 -41.27
C LEU A 163 25.79 24.54 -42.49
N ARG A 164 25.11 23.38 -42.52
CA ARG A 164 25.10 22.48 -43.67
C ARG A 164 24.52 23.15 -44.91
N GLN A 165 23.43 23.89 -44.77
CA GLN A 165 22.84 24.65 -45.88
C GLN A 165 23.81 25.72 -46.40
N GLU A 166 24.47 26.47 -45.51
CA GLU A 166 25.44 27.48 -45.91
C GLU A 166 26.66 26.87 -46.62
N LEU A 167 27.21 25.78 -46.08
CA LEU A 167 28.31 25.06 -46.72
C LEU A 167 27.93 24.54 -48.10
N ASN A 168 26.74 23.95 -48.25
CA ASN A 168 26.25 23.49 -49.55
C ASN A 168 26.18 24.64 -50.56
N LYS A 169 25.64 25.81 -50.15
CA LYS A 169 25.58 27.00 -51.00
C LYS A 169 26.97 27.49 -51.40
N ARG A 170 27.91 27.56 -50.45
CA ARG A 170 29.30 27.95 -50.74
C ARG A 170 29.99 26.95 -51.69
N VAL A 171 29.75 25.66 -51.50
CA VAL A 171 30.27 24.60 -52.40
C VAL A 171 29.71 24.79 -53.81
N GLU A 172 28.42 25.08 -53.95
CA GLU A 172 27.79 25.35 -55.24
C GLU A 172 28.35 26.61 -55.92
N GLU A 173 28.46 27.72 -55.19
CA GLU A 173 29.06 28.98 -55.67
C GLU A 173 30.50 28.76 -56.16
N ARG A 174 31.33 28.07 -55.36
CA ARG A 174 32.73 27.76 -55.72
C ARG A 174 32.84 26.80 -56.90
N THR A 175 31.94 25.83 -57.00
CA THR A 175 31.89 24.90 -58.14
C THR A 175 31.59 25.66 -59.44
N GLU A 176 30.66 26.61 -59.40
CA GLU A 176 30.31 27.43 -60.57
C GLU A 176 31.40 28.43 -60.94
N GLU A 177 32.06 29.07 -59.95
CA GLU A 177 33.25 29.91 -60.18
C GLU A 177 34.37 29.12 -60.86
N LEU A 178 34.65 27.92 -60.36
CA LEU A 178 35.69 27.05 -60.90
C LEU A 178 35.34 26.61 -62.33
N ARG A 179 34.07 26.28 -62.59
CA ARG A 179 33.57 25.94 -63.93
C ARG A 179 33.78 27.08 -64.92
N LYS A 180 33.42 28.32 -64.56
CA LYS A 180 33.63 29.51 -65.40
C LYS A 180 35.10 29.76 -65.67
N THR A 181 35.94 29.65 -64.64
CA THR A 181 37.39 29.86 -64.74
C THR A 181 38.02 28.80 -65.66
N ASN A 182 37.64 27.53 -65.51
CA ASN A 182 38.06 26.44 -66.39
C ASN A 182 37.63 26.69 -67.84
N MET A 183 36.39 27.11 -68.11
CA MET A 183 35.94 27.45 -69.47
C MET A 183 36.78 28.57 -70.11
N ILE A 184 37.13 29.61 -69.33
CA ILE A 184 37.99 30.72 -69.79
C ILE A 184 39.40 30.22 -70.09
N LEU A 185 39.97 29.40 -69.19
CA LEU A 185 41.28 28.78 -69.37
C LEU A 185 41.31 27.93 -70.64
N GLU A 186 40.34 27.04 -70.82
CA GLU A 186 40.22 26.22 -72.03
C GLU A 186 40.14 27.07 -73.30
N LYS A 187 39.40 28.19 -73.27
CA LYS A 187 39.36 29.12 -74.41
C LYS A 187 40.73 29.74 -74.68
N LYS A 188 41.42 30.23 -73.65
CA LYS A 188 42.77 30.80 -73.80
C LYS A 188 43.77 29.78 -74.32
N VAL A 189 43.69 28.52 -73.86
CA VAL A 189 44.51 27.42 -74.36
C VAL A 189 44.25 27.23 -75.86
N ARG A 190 42.99 27.14 -76.29
CA ARG A 190 42.65 27.06 -77.72
C ARG A 190 43.16 28.26 -78.53
N ASP A 191 42.98 29.47 -78.02
CA ASP A 191 43.44 30.70 -78.68
C ASP A 191 44.98 30.71 -78.84
N LEU A 192 45.71 30.25 -77.81
CA LEU A 192 47.17 30.09 -77.84
C LEU A 192 47.63 29.02 -78.83
N GLU A 193 46.95 27.87 -78.90
CA GLU A 193 47.25 26.81 -79.87
C GLU A 193 47.10 27.31 -81.31
N VAL A 194 46.03 28.06 -81.60
CA VAL A 194 45.81 28.69 -82.91
C VAL A 194 46.90 29.71 -83.22
N PHE A 195 47.24 30.59 -82.27
CA PHE A 195 48.29 31.58 -82.43
C PHE A 195 49.66 30.92 -82.70
N TYR A 196 50.00 29.86 -81.96
CA TYR A 196 51.24 29.12 -82.12
C TYR A 196 51.34 28.50 -83.52
N LYS A 197 50.26 27.91 -84.03
CA LYS A 197 50.20 27.37 -85.40
C LYS A 197 50.45 28.44 -86.47
N VAL A 198 49.81 29.61 -86.34
CA VAL A 198 49.98 30.73 -87.28
C VAL A 198 51.40 31.29 -87.23
N ALA A 199 51.99 31.42 -86.04
CA ALA A 199 53.35 31.91 -85.87
C ALA A 199 54.37 30.98 -86.54
N ILE A 200 54.23 29.66 -86.34
CA ILE A 200 55.05 28.65 -87.02
C ILE A 200 54.90 28.74 -88.55
N ASP A 201 53.67 28.80 -89.06
CA ASP A 201 53.41 28.90 -90.50
C ASP A 201 54.04 30.17 -91.10
N ARG A 202 53.96 31.29 -90.38
CA ARG A 202 54.59 32.55 -90.79
C ARG A 202 56.11 32.43 -90.80
N GLU A 203 56.71 31.81 -89.79
CA GLU A 203 58.16 31.61 -89.72
C GLU A 203 58.67 30.71 -90.85
N LEU A 204 57.95 29.61 -91.14
CA LEU A 204 58.22 28.73 -92.29
C LEU A 204 58.17 29.50 -93.61
N LYS A 205 57.10 30.27 -93.85
CA LYS A 205 56.98 31.15 -95.03
C LYS A 205 58.10 32.18 -95.13
N MET A 206 58.50 32.79 -94.01
CA MET A 206 59.59 33.76 -93.98
C MET A 206 60.93 33.11 -94.33
N ARG A 207 61.19 31.87 -93.88
CA ARG A 207 62.37 31.10 -94.29
C ARG A 207 62.35 30.80 -95.78
N GLU A 208 61.22 30.32 -96.31
CA GLU A 208 61.06 30.08 -97.75
C GLU A 208 61.25 31.35 -98.58
N LEU A 209 60.71 32.49 -98.12
CA LEU A 209 60.83 33.76 -98.79
C LEU A 209 62.27 34.28 -98.78
N LYS A 210 62.98 34.16 -97.64
CA LYS A 210 64.42 34.47 -97.56
C LYS A 210 65.23 33.61 -98.54
N GLU A 211 64.92 32.31 -98.62
CA GLU A 211 65.57 31.43 -99.60
C GLU A 211 65.27 31.81 -101.05
N LYS A 212 64.03 32.21 -101.36
CA LYS A 212 63.68 32.71 -102.71
C LYS A 212 64.38 34.03 -103.04
N ILE A 213 64.45 34.98 -102.11
CA ILE A 213 65.16 36.25 -102.29
C ILE A 213 66.65 35.97 -102.55
N ARG A 214 67.28 35.10 -101.75
CA ARG A 214 68.66 34.67 -101.96
C ARG A 214 68.90 34.13 -103.37
N LYS A 215 68.01 33.26 -103.85
CA LYS A 215 68.07 32.71 -105.23
C LYS A 215 67.83 33.75 -106.34
N ILE A 216 67.10 34.83 -106.06
CA ILE A 216 66.88 35.93 -107.01
C ILE A 216 68.07 36.88 -107.02
N GLU A 217 68.62 37.21 -105.85
CA GLU A 217 69.85 38.00 -105.71
C GLU A 217 71.03 37.31 -106.42
N GLU A 218 71.14 35.98 -106.30
CA GLU A 218 72.12 35.17 -107.06
C GLU A 218 71.88 35.15 -108.59
N LYS A 219 70.69 35.51 -109.08
CA LYS A 219 70.35 35.56 -110.51
C LYS A 219 70.47 36.94 -111.13
N ILE A 220 70.57 38.00 -110.32
CA ILE A 220 70.66 39.39 -110.76
C ILE A 220 72.11 39.93 -110.62
N SER A 221 72.97 39.19 -109.91
CA SER A 221 74.44 39.37 -109.92
C SER A 221 75.11 38.52 -111.00
#